data_AF-A0ABC8UNQ4-F1
#
_entry.id   AF-A0ABC8UNQ4-F1
#
_cell.length_a   1.000
_cell.length_b   1.000
_cell.length_c   1.000
_cell.angle_alpha   90.00
_cell.angle_beta   90.00
_cell.angle_gamma   90.00
#
_symmetry.space_group_name_H-M   'P 1'
#
loop_
_entity.id
_entity.type
_entity.pdbx_description
1 polymer ?
#
loop_
_entity_poly.entity_id
_entity_poly.type
_entity_poly.pdbx_seq_one_letter_code
_entity_poly.pdbx_strand_id
1 'polypeptide(L)'
;DPSDVRDNVREWLCRSEADQRDKLLACGTLIVAELRLLVLKETEFTCSAGIAHNKMLAKLASGMNKPAQQTVVPFSSVKGLLEPLPIKKMKQLGGKLGNSLQLDLGVNTVGDLLQFSEEKLQEHYGINTGTWLWNIGRGISGEEVEGRLLPKSHGAGKTFPGPRALKTIAS
;
A
#
# COMPACT_ATOMS: atom_id res chain seq x y z
N ASP A 1 21.54 -12.57 -11.07
CA ASP A 1 22.42 -11.61 -11.76
C ASP A 1 21.65 -10.29 -11.94
N PRO A 2 22.18 -9.12 -11.58
CA PRO A 2 21.48 -7.84 -11.74
C PRO A 2 21.17 -7.46 -13.20
N SER A 3 21.88 -8.04 -14.17
CA SER A 3 21.62 -7.83 -15.61
C SER A 3 20.26 -8.43 -16.01
N ASP A 4 20.01 -9.67 -15.59
CA ASP A 4 18.78 -10.43 -15.83
C ASP A 4 17.52 -9.68 -15.35
N VAL A 5 17.54 -9.07 -14.16
CA VAL A 5 16.38 -8.34 -13.62
C VAL A 5 16.06 -7.06 -14.43
N ARG A 6 17.07 -6.35 -14.95
CA ARG A 6 16.87 -5.13 -15.74
C ARG A 6 16.33 -5.45 -17.13
N ASP A 7 16.83 -6.53 -17.73
CA ASP A 7 16.36 -6.99 -19.03
C ASP A 7 14.89 -7.45 -18.95
N ASN A 8 14.52 -8.14 -17.87
CA ASN A 8 13.14 -8.54 -17.58
C ASN A 8 12.17 -7.34 -17.48
N VAL A 9 12.58 -6.23 -16.85
CA VAL A 9 11.72 -5.03 -16.74
C VAL A 9 11.57 -4.34 -18.10
N ARG A 10 12.66 -4.21 -18.87
CA ARG A 10 12.62 -3.61 -20.20
C ARG A 10 11.77 -4.42 -21.16
N GLU A 11 11.91 -5.74 -21.14
CA GLU A 11 11.09 -6.66 -21.92
C GLU A 11 9.60 -6.56 -21.52
N TRP A 12 9.31 -6.52 -20.22
CA TRP A 12 7.95 -6.33 -19.72
C TRP A 12 7.32 -4.99 -20.17
N LEU A 13 8.11 -3.91 -20.19
CA LEU A 13 7.68 -2.59 -20.67
C LEU A 13 7.45 -2.55 -22.18
N CYS A 14 8.24 -3.31 -22.95
CA CYS A 14 8.24 -3.27 -24.42
C CYS A 14 7.44 -4.39 -25.10
N ARG A 15 6.81 -5.30 -24.34
CA ARG A 15 6.03 -6.41 -24.92
C ARG A 15 4.83 -5.89 -25.74
N SER A 16 4.73 -6.36 -26.97
CA SER A 16 3.68 -5.99 -27.93
C SER A 16 2.28 -6.40 -27.45
N GLU A 17 2.19 -7.56 -26.80
CA GLU A 17 0.94 -8.18 -26.32
C GLU A 17 0.47 -7.67 -24.95
N ALA A 18 1.11 -6.64 -24.38
CA ALA A 18 0.64 -6.07 -23.11
C ALA A 18 -0.78 -5.52 -23.22
N ASP A 19 -1.60 -5.81 -22.22
CA ASP A 19 -2.91 -5.19 -22.08
C ASP A 19 -2.78 -3.67 -21.87
N GLN A 20 -3.89 -2.95 -22.04
CA GLN A 20 -3.90 -1.49 -21.92
C GLN A 20 -3.48 -1.01 -20.51
N ARG A 21 -3.80 -1.77 -19.46
CA ARG A 21 -3.53 -1.39 -18.08
C ARG A 21 -2.04 -1.43 -17.80
N ASP A 22 -1.36 -2.47 -18.25
CA ASP A 22 0.07 -2.64 -18.11
C ASP A 22 0.84 -1.60 -18.94
N LYS A 23 0.35 -1.23 -20.12
CA LYS A 23 0.91 -0.11 -20.92
C LYS A 23 0.80 1.23 -20.19
N LEU A 24 -0.34 1.53 -19.58
CA LEU A 24 -0.49 2.75 -18.78
C LEU A 24 0.42 2.74 -17.54
N LEU A 25 0.58 1.58 -16.91
CA LEU A 25 1.48 1.41 -15.77
C LEU A 25 2.96 1.59 -16.16
N ALA A 26 3.34 1.12 -17.35
CA ALA A 26 4.65 1.36 -17.96
C ALA A 26 4.91 2.86 -18.16
N CYS A 27 3.96 3.60 -18.74
CA CYS A 27 4.06 5.06 -18.86
C CYS A 27 4.23 5.74 -17.50
N GLY A 28 3.43 5.35 -16.51
CA GLY A 28 3.56 5.86 -15.14
C GLY A 28 4.93 5.58 -14.52
N THR A 29 5.54 4.44 -14.83
CA THR A 29 6.88 4.06 -14.37
C THR A 29 7.94 5.02 -14.93
N LEU A 30 7.85 5.41 -16.20
CA LEU A 30 8.75 6.37 -16.83
C LEU A 30 8.61 7.77 -16.21
N ILE A 31 7.36 8.24 -16.05
CA ILE A 31 7.07 9.55 -15.43
C ILE A 31 7.62 9.60 -14.00
N VAL A 32 7.41 8.55 -13.21
CA VAL A 32 7.91 8.48 -11.84
C VAL A 32 9.43 8.45 -11.79
N ALA A 33 10.11 7.80 -12.74
CA ALA A 33 11.56 7.82 -12.81
C ALA A 33 12.09 9.24 -13.03
N GLU A 34 11.49 9.98 -13.96
CA GLU A 34 11.82 11.39 -14.23
C GLU A 34 11.57 12.27 -13.00
N LEU A 35 10.40 12.15 -12.36
CA LEU A 35 10.07 12.91 -11.15
C LEU A 35 11.06 12.67 -10.01
N ARG A 36 11.53 11.42 -9.83
CA ARG A 36 12.53 11.11 -8.80
C ARG A 36 13.89 11.75 -9.08
N LEU A 37 14.29 11.81 -10.35
CA LEU A 37 15.51 12.52 -10.76
C LEU A 37 15.37 14.03 -10.56
N LEU A 38 14.20 14.60 -10.85
CA LEU A 38 13.90 16.02 -10.59
C LEU A 38 13.96 16.33 -9.09
N VAL A 39 13.34 15.51 -8.23
CA VAL A 39 13.43 15.70 -6.76
C VAL A 39 14.88 15.68 -6.29
N LEU A 40 15.69 14.71 -6.77
CA LEU A 40 17.10 14.65 -6.41
C LEU A 40 17.87 15.89 -6.88
N LYS A 41 17.63 16.34 -8.11
CA LYS A 41 18.30 17.50 -8.69
C LYS A 41 17.96 18.80 -7.97
N GLU A 42 16.68 19.01 -7.65
CA GLU A 42 16.18 20.28 -7.09
C GLU A 42 16.30 20.35 -5.56
N THR A 43 16.43 19.22 -4.88
CA THR A 43 16.40 19.17 -3.39
C THR A 43 17.54 18.40 -2.74
N GLU A 44 18.39 17.73 -3.53
CA GLU A 44 19.46 16.82 -3.06
C GLU A 44 18.95 15.58 -2.28
N PHE A 45 17.62 15.42 -2.15
CA PHE A 45 17.02 14.28 -1.47
C PHE A 45 16.69 13.15 -2.44
N THR A 46 17.02 11.93 -2.04
CA THR A 46 16.55 10.73 -2.75
C THR A 46 15.18 10.29 -2.23
N CYS A 47 14.38 9.71 -3.11
CA CYS A 47 13.11 9.10 -2.73
C CYS A 47 12.90 7.76 -3.43
N SER A 48 12.07 6.92 -2.79
CA SER A 48 11.55 5.69 -3.37
C SER A 48 10.09 5.85 -3.76
N ALA A 49 9.65 5.13 -4.78
CA ALA A 49 8.30 5.23 -5.31
C ALA A 49 7.67 3.87 -5.60
N GLY A 50 6.35 3.83 -5.60
CA GLY A 50 5.57 2.66 -5.94
C GLY A 50 4.53 3.02 -7.01
N ILE A 51 4.42 2.20 -8.05
CA ILE A 51 3.51 2.41 -9.18
C ILE A 51 2.57 1.21 -9.25
N ALA A 52 1.27 1.45 -9.09
CA ALA A 52 0.23 0.43 -9.11
C ALA A 52 -1.13 1.05 -9.49
N HIS A 53 -2.16 0.20 -9.66
CA HIS A 53 -3.51 0.64 -10.04
C HIS A 53 -4.34 1.28 -8.91
N ASN A 54 -3.85 1.28 -7.67
CA ASN A 54 -4.51 1.98 -6.56
C ASN A 54 -3.50 2.39 -5.47
N LYS A 55 -3.94 3.29 -4.57
CA LYS A 55 -3.11 3.87 -3.50
C LYS A 55 -2.58 2.82 -2.52
N MET A 56 -3.34 1.77 -2.23
CA MET A 56 -2.94 0.73 -1.30
C MET A 56 -1.74 -0.05 -1.85
N LEU A 57 -1.85 -0.55 -3.09
CA LEU A 57 -0.77 -1.27 -3.75
C LEU A 57 0.45 -0.37 -4.00
N ALA A 58 0.25 0.89 -4.41
CA ALA A 58 1.35 1.83 -4.63
C ALA A 58 2.12 2.11 -3.31
N LYS A 59 1.41 2.24 -2.18
CA LYS A 59 2.02 2.43 -0.86
C LYS A 59 2.80 1.20 -0.41
N LEU A 60 2.33 0.00 -0.72
CA LEU A 60 3.07 -1.24 -0.46
C LEU A 60 4.34 -1.29 -1.32
N ALA A 61 4.20 -1.10 -2.64
CA ALA A 61 5.27 -1.14 -3.63
C ALA A 61 6.43 -0.17 -3.32
N SER A 62 6.10 1.05 -2.90
CA SER A 62 7.10 2.09 -2.54
C SER A 62 8.04 1.70 -1.39
N GLY A 63 7.67 0.69 -0.59
CA GLY A 63 8.48 0.17 0.51
C GLY A 63 9.38 -1.00 0.14
N MET A 64 9.12 -1.69 -0.98
CA MET A 64 9.70 -3.01 -1.24
C MET A 64 11.20 -2.98 -1.56
N ASN A 65 11.64 -2.04 -2.40
CA ASN A 65 13.03 -1.95 -2.87
C ASN A 65 13.76 -0.71 -2.34
N LYS A 66 13.39 -0.23 -1.14
CA LYS A 66 14.11 0.90 -0.53
C LYS A 66 15.59 0.53 -0.25
N PRO A 67 16.52 1.50 -0.27
CA PRO A 67 16.33 2.93 -0.55
C PRO A 67 16.48 3.30 -2.05
N ALA A 68 16.03 4.50 -2.43
CA ALA A 68 16.27 5.11 -3.74
C ALA A 68 15.95 4.24 -5.00
N GLN A 69 15.02 3.29 -4.89
CA GLN A 69 14.44 2.58 -6.05
C GLN A 69 12.95 2.88 -6.22
N GLN A 70 12.41 2.45 -7.37
CA GLN A 70 10.98 2.39 -7.60
C GLN A 70 10.52 0.97 -7.90
N THR A 71 9.30 0.63 -7.50
CA THR A 71 8.70 -0.69 -7.72
C THR A 71 7.38 -0.52 -8.47
N VAL A 72 7.22 -1.26 -9.56
CA VAL A 72 5.94 -1.36 -10.29
C VAL A 72 5.24 -2.67 -9.90
N VAL A 73 3.92 -2.63 -9.71
CA VAL A 73 3.09 -3.81 -9.39
C VAL A 73 2.02 -3.97 -10.48
N PRO A 74 2.30 -4.79 -11.51
CA PRO A 74 1.33 -5.21 -12.51
C PRO A 74 0.16 -5.97 -11.89
N PHE A 75 -1.03 -5.90 -12.51
CA PHE A 75 -2.21 -6.60 -12.00
C PHE A 75 -1.99 -8.12 -11.84
N SER A 76 -1.27 -8.73 -12.79
CA SER A 76 -0.93 -10.16 -12.76
C SER A 76 -0.08 -10.57 -11.55
N SER A 77 0.73 -9.66 -11.01
CA SER A 77 1.57 -9.92 -9.83
C SER A 77 0.84 -9.73 -8.49
N VAL A 78 -0.34 -9.10 -8.48
CA VAL A 78 -1.03 -8.70 -7.25
C VAL A 78 -1.31 -9.91 -6.35
N LYS A 79 -1.81 -11.00 -6.92
CA LYS A 79 -2.13 -12.21 -6.16
C LYS A 79 -0.88 -12.76 -5.45
N GLY A 80 0.19 -13.03 -6.20
CA GLY A 80 1.43 -13.56 -5.64
C GLY A 80 2.13 -12.60 -4.67
N LEU A 81 1.96 -11.28 -4.87
CA LEU A 81 2.47 -10.26 -3.94
C LEU A 81 1.70 -10.25 -2.61
N LEU A 82 0.37 -10.36 -2.67
CA LEU A 82 -0.49 -10.20 -1.51
C LEU A 82 -0.59 -11.47 -0.68
N GLU A 83 -0.74 -12.64 -1.30
CA GLU A 83 -0.96 -13.91 -0.58
C GLU A 83 -0.02 -14.14 0.63
N PRO A 84 1.31 -14.03 0.51
CA PRO A 84 2.21 -14.24 1.64
C PRO A 84 2.31 -13.04 2.60
N LEU A 85 1.70 -11.90 2.28
CA LEU A 85 1.86 -10.67 3.03
C LEU A 85 1.15 -10.79 4.40
N PRO A 86 1.84 -10.51 5.52
CA PRO A 86 1.20 -10.43 6.82
C PRO A 86 0.08 -9.39 6.83
N ILE A 87 -1.09 -9.73 7.39
CA ILE A 87 -2.29 -8.89 7.30
C ILE A 87 -2.05 -7.47 7.86
N LYS A 88 -1.22 -7.35 8.90
CA LYS A 88 -0.85 -6.08 9.54
C LYS A 88 0.01 -5.15 8.69
N LYS A 89 0.63 -5.65 7.61
CA LYS A 89 1.38 -4.83 6.65
C LYS A 89 0.46 -4.16 5.62
N MET A 90 -0.79 -4.58 5.52
CA MET A 90 -1.77 -3.91 4.67
C MET A 90 -2.10 -2.52 5.22
N LYS A 91 -2.30 -1.56 4.31
CA LYS A 91 -2.73 -0.20 4.66
C LYS A 91 -4.03 -0.28 5.49
N GLN A 92 -4.12 0.48 6.58
CA GLN A 92 -5.25 0.52 7.53
C GLN A 92 -5.45 -0.74 8.40
N LEU A 93 -4.66 -1.81 8.23
CA LEU A 93 -4.75 -3.02 9.06
C LEU A 93 -3.63 -3.17 10.10
N GLY A 94 -2.78 -2.16 10.31
CA GLY A 94 -1.73 -2.20 11.34
C GLY A 94 -2.23 -2.05 12.78
N GLY A 95 -3.51 -1.74 12.99
CA GLY A 95 -4.10 -1.41 14.29
C GLY A 95 -5.08 -2.47 14.81
N LYS A 96 -6.13 -2.01 15.51
CA LYS A 96 -7.12 -2.87 16.17
C LYS A 96 -7.84 -3.82 15.21
N LEU A 97 -8.21 -3.35 14.01
CA LEU A 97 -8.89 -4.18 13.02
C LEU A 97 -8.04 -5.36 12.55
N GLY A 98 -6.74 -5.14 12.30
CA GLY A 98 -5.82 -6.24 11.98
C GLY A 98 -5.55 -7.18 13.16
N ASN A 99 -5.57 -6.68 14.40
CA ASN A 99 -5.52 -7.54 15.58
C ASN A 99 -6.76 -8.44 15.67
N SER A 100 -7.95 -7.89 15.43
CA SER A 100 -9.21 -8.65 15.45
C SER A 100 -9.22 -9.72 14.36
N LEU A 101 -8.76 -9.42 13.14
CA LEU A 101 -8.62 -10.44 12.09
C LEU A 101 -7.75 -11.63 12.53
N GLN A 102 -6.64 -11.36 13.21
CA GLN A 102 -5.74 -12.40 13.72
C GLN A 102 -6.36 -13.19 14.88
N LEU A 103 -6.98 -12.51 15.84
CA LEU A 103 -7.47 -13.13 17.07
C LEU A 103 -8.81 -13.84 16.87
N ASP A 104 -9.73 -13.23 16.15
CA ASP A 104 -11.12 -13.68 16.05
C ASP A 104 -11.31 -14.66 14.88
N LEU A 105 -10.57 -14.46 13.79
CA LEU A 105 -10.70 -15.26 12.56
C LEU A 105 -9.45 -16.07 12.19
N GLY A 106 -8.36 -15.95 12.97
CA GLY A 106 -7.11 -16.67 12.68
C GLY A 106 -6.39 -16.20 11.42
N VAL A 107 -6.71 -15.02 10.90
CA VAL A 107 -6.17 -14.48 9.64
C VAL A 107 -4.81 -13.83 9.91
N ASN A 108 -3.73 -14.52 9.55
CA ASN A 108 -2.36 -14.02 9.75
C ASN A 108 -1.79 -13.36 8.50
N THR A 109 -2.18 -13.86 7.33
CA THR A 109 -1.76 -13.41 6.01
C THR A 109 -2.96 -12.95 5.18
N VAL A 110 -2.71 -12.23 4.08
CA VAL A 110 -3.79 -11.93 3.12
C VAL A 110 -4.29 -13.20 2.44
N GLY A 111 -3.44 -14.22 2.25
CA GLY A 111 -3.85 -15.53 1.75
C GLY A 111 -4.92 -16.19 2.64
N ASP A 112 -4.79 -16.05 3.96
CA ASP A 112 -5.82 -16.53 4.91
C ASP A 112 -7.13 -15.75 4.73
N LEU A 113 -7.05 -14.42 4.55
CA LEU A 113 -8.23 -13.57 4.34
C LEU A 113 -8.99 -13.96 3.07
N LEU A 114 -8.28 -14.38 2.02
CA LEU A 114 -8.90 -14.79 0.75
C LEU A 114 -9.78 -16.04 0.88
N GLN A 115 -9.64 -16.84 1.95
CA GLN A 115 -10.48 -18.01 2.23
C GLN A 115 -11.89 -17.65 2.71
N PHE A 116 -12.12 -16.39 3.11
CA PHE A 116 -13.41 -15.94 3.63
C PHE A 116 -14.29 -15.39 2.50
N SER A 117 -15.58 -15.77 2.53
CA SER A 117 -16.58 -15.15 1.66
C SER A 117 -16.85 -13.71 2.07
N GLU A 118 -17.43 -12.92 1.17
CA GLU A 118 -17.78 -11.53 1.46
C GLU A 118 -18.82 -11.48 2.59
N GLU A 119 -19.82 -12.35 2.53
CA GLU A 119 -20.93 -12.42 3.49
C GLU A 119 -20.43 -12.72 4.90
N LYS A 120 -19.47 -13.64 5.04
CA LYS A 120 -18.88 -13.96 6.35
C LYS A 120 -18.11 -12.77 6.92
N LEU A 121 -17.37 -12.03 6.09
CA LEU A 121 -16.68 -10.82 6.54
C LEU A 121 -17.66 -9.71 6.92
N GLN A 122 -18.78 -9.60 6.20
CA GLN A 122 -19.85 -8.64 6.51
C GLN A 122 -20.58 -9.00 7.80
N GLU A 123 -20.83 -10.28 8.07
CA GLU A 123 -21.46 -10.75 9.31
C GLU A 123 -20.61 -10.38 10.54
N HIS A 124 -19.29 -10.57 10.44
CA HIS A 124 -18.37 -10.29 11.54
C HIS A 124 -18.05 -8.79 11.73
N TYR A 125 -17.87 -8.03 10.65
CA TYR A 125 -17.36 -6.64 10.71
C TYR A 125 -18.35 -5.57 10.26
N GLY A 126 -19.59 -5.97 9.90
CA GLY A 126 -20.58 -5.13 9.25
C GLY A 126 -20.36 -5.00 7.75
N ILE A 127 -21.44 -4.65 7.03
CA ILE A 127 -21.50 -4.62 5.55
C ILE A 127 -20.31 -3.86 4.94
N ASN A 128 -20.11 -2.60 5.35
CA ASN A 128 -19.09 -1.74 4.75
C ASN A 128 -17.66 -2.26 4.98
N THR A 129 -17.34 -2.65 6.21
CA THR A 129 -16.00 -3.13 6.57
C THR A 129 -15.73 -4.50 5.95
N GLY A 130 -16.73 -5.40 5.96
CA GLY A 130 -16.63 -6.73 5.38
C GLY A 130 -16.37 -6.69 3.88
N THR A 131 -17.16 -5.91 3.13
CA THR A 131 -16.94 -5.68 1.69
C THR A 131 -15.58 -5.05 1.43
N TRP A 132 -15.17 -4.09 2.25
CA TRP A 132 -13.85 -3.47 2.11
C TRP A 132 -12.71 -4.49 2.33
N LEU A 133 -12.77 -5.29 3.39
CA LEU A 133 -11.80 -6.36 3.69
C LEU A 133 -11.70 -7.36 2.54
N TRP A 134 -12.84 -7.80 2.02
CA TRP A 134 -12.92 -8.73 0.92
C TRP A 134 -12.25 -8.18 -0.36
N ASN A 135 -12.46 -6.89 -0.65
CA ASN A 135 -11.87 -6.21 -1.81
C ASN A 135 -10.36 -5.99 -1.65
N ILE A 136 -9.89 -5.47 -0.51
CA ILE A 136 -8.46 -5.18 -0.33
C ILE A 136 -7.60 -6.44 -0.36
N GLY A 137 -8.13 -7.58 0.11
CA GLY A 137 -7.42 -8.87 0.03
C GLY A 137 -7.16 -9.30 -1.40
N ARG A 138 -8.02 -8.89 -2.33
CA ARG A 138 -7.91 -9.11 -3.78
C ARG A 138 -7.17 -7.97 -4.50
N GLY A 139 -6.58 -7.05 -3.74
CA GLY A 139 -5.87 -5.90 -4.28
C GLY A 139 -6.76 -4.80 -4.85
N ILE A 140 -8.07 -4.83 -4.59
CA ILE A 140 -9.05 -3.86 -5.09
C ILE A 140 -9.23 -2.76 -4.04
N SER A 141 -9.09 -1.51 -4.47
CA SER A 141 -9.33 -0.33 -3.61
C SER A 141 -9.77 0.85 -4.48
N GLY A 142 -10.95 1.42 -4.16
CA GLY A 142 -11.55 2.54 -4.88
C GLY A 142 -11.22 3.92 -4.31
N GLU A 143 -10.21 4.04 -3.45
CA GLU A 143 -9.86 5.32 -2.83
C GLU A 143 -9.19 6.26 -3.87
N GLU A 144 -9.85 7.36 -4.23
CA GLU A 144 -9.34 8.33 -5.20
C GLU A 144 -8.18 9.17 -4.64
N VAL A 145 -7.27 9.61 -5.51
CA VAL A 145 -6.20 10.54 -5.11
C VAL A 145 -6.78 11.95 -4.95
N GLU A 146 -6.93 12.41 -3.70
CA GLU A 146 -7.35 13.78 -3.41
C GLU A 146 -6.23 14.78 -3.74
N GLY A 147 -6.53 15.78 -4.56
CA GLY A 147 -5.62 16.90 -4.86
C GLY A 147 -5.47 17.82 -3.64
N ARG A 148 -4.54 17.52 -2.74
CA ARG A 148 -4.28 18.31 -1.54
C ARG A 148 -2.83 18.74 -1.46
N LEU A 149 -2.58 20.05 -1.49
CA LEU A 149 -1.25 20.65 -1.32
C LEU A 149 -0.99 21.12 0.12
N LEU A 150 -1.99 21.69 0.78
CA LEU A 150 -1.84 22.24 2.14
C LEU A 150 -2.43 21.32 3.21
N PRO A 151 -1.85 21.27 4.43
CA PRO A 151 -2.42 20.53 5.54
C PRO A 151 -3.77 21.14 5.97
N LYS A 152 -4.71 20.30 6.44
CA LYS A 152 -6.02 20.75 6.95
C LYS A 152 -5.97 21.28 8.38
N SER A 153 -4.94 20.91 9.14
CA SER A 153 -4.79 21.31 10.54
C SER A 153 -3.32 21.43 10.92
N HIS A 154 -3.04 22.32 11.89
CA HIS A 154 -1.75 22.45 12.55
C HIS A 154 -1.95 22.11 14.03
N GLY A 155 -1.33 21.03 14.49
CA GLY A 155 -1.39 20.59 15.88
C GLY A 155 0.00 20.58 16.51
N ALA A 156 0.09 20.99 17.77
CA ALA A 156 1.29 20.85 18.58
C ALA A 156 0.95 19.98 19.79
N GLY A 157 1.72 18.92 20.02
CA GLY A 157 1.50 17.98 21.13
C GLY A 157 2.79 17.73 21.89
N LYS A 158 2.70 17.69 23.23
CA LYS A 158 3.79 17.27 24.11
C LYS A 158 3.27 16.22 25.10
N THR A 159 3.82 15.02 25.01
CA THR A 159 3.55 13.96 25.99
C THR A 159 4.47 14.13 27.18
N PHE A 160 3.90 14.09 28.39
CA PHE A 160 4.66 14.09 29.64
C PHE A 160 4.60 12.69 30.24
N PRO A 161 5.66 11.86 30.16
CA PRO A 161 5.65 10.53 30.74
C PRO A 161 6.02 10.54 32.24
N GLY A 162 5.68 9.44 32.92
CA GLY A 162 6.13 9.17 34.29
C GLY A 162 5.48 10.08 35.35
N PRO A 163 6.23 10.49 36.40
CA PRO A 163 5.68 11.32 37.49
C PRO A 163 5.10 12.67 37.05
N ARG A 164 5.51 13.15 35.86
CA ARG A 164 5.02 14.41 35.27
C ARG A 164 3.81 14.21 34.36
N ALA A 165 3.23 13.01 34.31
CA ALA A 165 2.05 12.74 33.51
C ALA A 165 0.90 13.66 33.93
N LEU A 166 0.39 14.40 32.96
CA LEU A 166 -0.83 15.18 33.13
C LEU A 166 -1.97 14.20 33.38
N LYS A 167 -2.56 14.27 34.58
CA LYS A 167 -3.73 13.50 34.93
C LYS A 167 -4.95 14.36 34.64
N THR A 168 -5.89 13.85 33.85
CA THR A 168 -7.21 14.49 33.72
C THR A 168 -7.87 14.45 35.09
N ILE A 169 -8.07 15.61 35.72
CA ILE A 169 -8.87 15.71 36.94
C ILE A 169 -10.32 15.73 36.48
N ALA A 170 -11.09 14.69 36.83
CA ALA A 170 -12.52 14.68 36.58
C ALA A 170 -13.18 15.81 37.40
N SER A 171 -13.97 16.66 36.74
CA SER A 171 -14.84 17.66 37.35
C SER A 171 -16.08 17.03 37.95
#